data_AF-A0A6P2BTD1-F1
#
_entry.id   AF-A0A6P2BTD1-F1
#
_cell.length_a   1.000
_cell.length_b   1.000
_cell.length_c   1.000
_cell.angle_alpha   90.00
_cell.angle_beta   90.00
_cell.angle_gamma   90.00
#
_symmetry.space_group_name_H-M   'P 1'
#
loop_
_entity.id
_entity.type
_entity.pdbx_description
1 polymer ?
#
loop_
_entity_poly.entity_id
_entity_poly.type
_entity_poly.pdbx_seq_one_letter_code
_entity_poly.pdbx_strand_id
1 'polypeptide(L)'
;MPSVQETPSLRRLNHVELVYAPGERQLAARVFGLLGCRVEDRGGTFLTAYVEQAEADIANNVMYASEVTAEQWAFEQALSSALKQAGTLGDTARGYQGRLSSEPQRSCHFGIRFSRYNAYEATLAKIRRVDEDDPQLKGRVTLSGVFRPGDPGAYSKIMIQAFVRTDVIASGMLSLGQHIELQWQLPRV
;
A
#
# COMPACT_ATOMS: atom_id res chain seq x y z
N MET A 1 -40.55 0.25 -3.92
CA MET A 1 -39.37 -0.65 -3.98
C MET A 1 -38.94 -0.92 -2.55
N PRO A 2 -39.09 -2.14 -2.02
CA PRO A 2 -38.58 -2.45 -0.69
C PRO A 2 -37.04 -2.35 -0.71
N SER A 3 -36.45 -1.68 0.28
CA SER A 3 -35.00 -1.62 0.43
C SER A 3 -34.51 -3.04 0.71
N VAL A 4 -33.64 -3.56 -0.15
CA VAL A 4 -32.90 -4.78 0.16
C VAL A 4 -32.00 -4.43 1.34
N GLN A 5 -32.37 -4.86 2.54
CA GLN A 5 -31.45 -4.86 3.68
C GLN A 5 -30.32 -5.81 3.32
N GLU A 6 -29.18 -5.26 2.90
CA GLU A 6 -27.94 -6.02 2.72
C GLU A 6 -27.66 -6.72 4.06
N THR A 7 -27.79 -8.05 4.09
CA THR A 7 -27.39 -8.83 5.25
C THR A 7 -25.88 -8.63 5.39
N PRO A 8 -25.38 -8.08 6.51
CA PRO A 8 -23.96 -7.82 6.66
C PRO A 8 -23.17 -9.12 6.45
N SER A 9 -22.09 -9.05 5.66
CA SER A 9 -21.19 -10.20 5.53
C SER A 9 -20.76 -10.67 6.92
N LEU A 10 -21.00 -11.94 7.23
CA LEU A 10 -20.59 -12.57 8.49
C LEU A 10 -19.08 -12.77 8.59
N ARG A 11 -18.37 -12.74 7.45
CA ARG A 11 -16.89 -12.83 7.39
C ARG A 11 -16.31 -11.53 6.86
N ARG A 12 -15.26 -11.04 7.50
CA ARG A 12 -14.59 -9.79 7.15
C ARG A 12 -13.09 -10.02 7.06
N LEU A 13 -12.43 -9.31 6.16
CA LEU A 13 -10.99 -9.15 6.24
C LEU A 13 -10.71 -8.33 7.51
N ASN A 14 -9.80 -8.82 8.33
CA ASN A 14 -9.61 -8.32 9.68
C ASN A 14 -8.40 -7.38 9.74
N HIS A 15 -7.20 -7.85 9.38
CA HIS A 15 -5.98 -7.05 9.35
C HIS A 15 -5.07 -7.41 8.16
N VAL A 16 -4.04 -6.60 7.92
CA VAL A 16 -2.91 -6.90 7.03
C VAL A 16 -1.61 -6.75 7.82
N GLU A 17 -0.78 -7.79 7.80
CA GLU A 17 0.57 -7.77 8.36
C GLU A 17 1.57 -7.35 7.27
N LEU A 18 2.45 -6.43 7.65
CA LEU A 18 3.49 -5.85 6.81
C LEU A 18 4.84 -5.94 7.54
N VAL A 19 5.92 -5.77 6.79
CA VAL A 19 7.26 -5.67 7.36
C VAL A 19 7.98 -4.43 6.85
N TYR A 20 8.98 -3.95 7.57
CA TYR A 20 9.90 -2.87 7.17
C TYR A 20 11.36 -3.25 7.40
N ALA A 21 12.29 -2.59 6.72
CA ALA A 21 13.72 -2.89 6.81
C ALA A 21 14.32 -2.46 8.17
N PRO A 22 15.46 -3.05 8.60
CA PRO A 22 16.06 -2.71 9.88
C PRO A 22 16.32 -1.22 10.07
N GLY A 23 15.84 -0.65 11.18
CA GLY A 23 15.96 0.77 11.50
C GLY A 23 14.97 1.70 10.78
N GLU A 24 14.09 1.19 9.91
CA GLU A 24 13.15 2.00 9.12
C GLU A 24 11.76 2.19 9.77
N ARG A 25 11.60 1.88 11.07
CA ARG A 25 10.30 1.97 11.78
C ARG A 25 9.60 3.33 11.60
N GLN A 26 10.34 4.42 11.70
CA GLN A 26 9.79 5.77 11.53
C GLN A 26 9.43 6.08 10.07
N LEU A 27 10.11 5.46 9.09
CA LEU A 27 9.71 5.57 7.68
C LEU A 27 8.41 4.81 7.45
N ALA A 28 8.25 3.61 8.01
CA ALA A 28 7.01 2.84 7.95
C ALA A 28 5.82 3.63 8.52
N ALA A 29 5.99 4.27 9.68
CA ALA A 29 4.99 5.16 10.27
C ALA A 29 4.60 6.31 9.33
N ARG A 30 5.57 6.95 8.68
CA ARG A 30 5.28 8.03 7.74
C ARG A 30 4.56 7.54 6.48
N VAL A 31 4.91 6.36 5.97
CA VAL A 31 4.18 5.77 4.83
C VAL A 31 2.73 5.47 5.20
N PHE A 32 2.44 4.90 6.36
CA PHE A 32 1.06 4.73 6.82
C PHE A 32 0.31 6.06 6.96
N GLY A 33 0.96 7.10 7.51
CA GLY A 33 0.38 8.44 7.58
C GLY A 33 0.09 9.04 6.20
N LEU A 34 0.97 8.81 5.21
CA LEU A 34 0.75 9.22 3.82
C LEU A 34 -0.46 8.52 3.20
N LEU A 35 -0.71 7.26 3.55
CA LEU A 35 -1.89 6.50 3.09
C LEU A 35 -3.20 6.93 3.79
N GLY A 36 -3.13 7.90 4.69
CA GLY A 36 -4.30 8.42 5.41
C GLY A 36 -4.65 7.64 6.67
N CYS A 37 -3.78 6.75 7.15
CA CYS A 37 -3.99 6.01 8.39
C CYS A 37 -3.61 6.85 9.61
N ARG A 38 -4.23 6.56 10.75
CA ARG A 38 -3.74 7.02 12.06
C ARG A 38 -2.71 6.01 12.57
N VAL A 39 -1.51 6.46 12.86
CA VAL A 39 -0.43 5.58 13.35
C VAL A 39 -0.30 5.71 14.86
N GLU A 40 -0.10 4.58 15.53
CA GLU A 40 0.19 4.52 16.94
C GLU A 40 1.39 3.61 17.19
N ASP A 41 2.50 4.21 17.63
CA ASP A 41 3.71 3.51 18.01
C ASP A 41 3.76 3.39 19.54
N ARG A 42 3.41 2.21 20.06
CA ARG A 42 3.47 1.90 21.50
C ARG A 42 4.81 1.27 21.90
N GLY A 43 5.80 1.26 21.00
CA GLY A 43 6.98 0.42 21.12
C GLY A 43 6.68 -1.06 20.91
N GLY A 44 7.67 -1.91 21.18
CA GLY A 44 7.58 -3.36 20.97
C GLY A 44 7.70 -3.78 19.50
N THR A 45 7.26 -5.00 19.19
CA THR A 45 7.48 -5.64 17.88
C THR A 45 6.74 -4.93 16.75
N PHE A 46 5.49 -4.54 16.98
CA PHE A 46 4.59 -4.05 15.94
C PHE A 46 4.35 -2.54 16.06
N LEU A 47 4.32 -1.88 14.91
CA LEU A 47 3.71 -0.59 14.70
C LEU A 47 2.25 -0.81 14.31
N THR A 48 1.32 -0.03 14.86
CA THR A 48 -0.11 -0.14 14.51
C THR A 48 -0.55 1.04 13.63
N ALA A 49 -1.23 0.75 12.52
CA ALA A 49 -1.85 1.74 11.66
C ALA A 49 -3.34 1.45 11.50
N TYR A 50 -4.18 2.33 12.06
CA TYR A 50 -5.64 2.23 11.94
C TYR A 50 -6.08 2.80 10.60
N VAL A 51 -6.84 2.02 9.83
CA VAL A 51 -7.36 2.43 8.52
C VAL A 51 -8.45 3.49 8.69
N GLU A 52 -9.37 3.28 9.65
CA GLU A 52 -10.31 4.31 10.10
C GLU A 52 -9.70 5.11 11.26
N GLN A 53 -9.54 6.43 11.07
CA GLN A 53 -8.78 7.25 12.02
C GLN A 53 -9.50 7.44 13.35
N ALA A 54 -10.84 7.47 13.32
CA ALA A 54 -11.66 7.69 14.49
C ALA A 54 -11.84 6.45 15.37
N GLU A 55 -11.47 5.27 14.86
CA GLU A 55 -11.60 4.01 15.57
C GLU A 55 -10.27 3.58 16.20
N ALA A 56 -10.35 2.87 17.32
CA ALA A 56 -9.21 2.28 18.02
C ALA A 56 -9.36 0.76 18.13
N ASP A 57 -10.05 0.15 17.17
CA ASP A 57 -10.16 -1.29 17.06
C ASP A 57 -8.83 -1.87 16.56
N ILE A 58 -8.08 -2.46 17.48
CA ILE A 58 -6.81 -3.15 17.16
C ILE A 58 -7.06 -4.54 16.59
N ALA A 59 -8.27 -5.07 16.65
CA ALA A 59 -8.56 -6.37 16.05
C ALA A 59 -8.97 -6.18 14.58
N ASN A 60 -9.78 -5.19 14.23
CA ASN A 60 -10.37 -5.09 12.90
C ASN A 60 -9.96 -3.81 12.15
N ASN A 61 -9.92 -3.88 10.82
CA ASN A 61 -9.65 -2.75 9.93
C ASN A 61 -8.33 -2.04 10.29
N VAL A 62 -7.31 -2.84 10.55
CA VAL A 62 -6.02 -2.39 11.06
C VAL A 62 -4.89 -2.99 10.23
N MET A 63 -3.78 -2.27 10.14
CA MET A 63 -2.54 -2.78 9.61
C MET A 63 -1.48 -2.78 10.70
N TYR A 64 -0.62 -3.79 10.64
CA TYR A 64 0.53 -3.92 11.51
C TYR A 64 1.79 -3.92 10.67
N ALA A 65 2.88 -3.40 11.23
CA ALA A 65 4.19 -3.59 10.64
C ALA A 65 5.24 -3.92 11.69
N SER A 66 6.07 -4.93 11.42
CA SER A 66 7.24 -5.25 12.23
C SER A 66 8.53 -5.05 11.45
N GLU A 67 9.65 -4.93 12.16
CA GLU A 67 10.95 -5.06 11.53
C GLU A 67 11.11 -6.49 10.99
N VAL A 68 11.69 -6.65 9.81
CA VAL A 68 12.04 -7.98 9.28
C VAL A 68 12.98 -8.73 10.24
N THR A 69 12.88 -10.05 10.28
CA THR A 69 13.86 -10.86 11.02
C THR A 69 15.24 -10.80 10.36
N ALA A 70 16.28 -11.20 11.09
CA ALA A 70 17.64 -11.26 10.54
C ALA A 70 17.73 -12.21 9.32
N GLU A 71 17.01 -13.34 9.36
CA GLU A 71 16.97 -14.32 8.28
C GLU A 71 16.27 -13.76 7.03
N GLN A 72 15.11 -13.10 7.21
CA GLN A 72 14.44 -12.43 6.11
C GLN A 72 15.33 -11.34 5.55
N TRP A 73 15.99 -10.53 6.39
CA TRP A 73 16.86 -9.46 5.92
C TRP A 73 18.05 -10.00 5.11
N ALA A 74 18.72 -11.06 5.59
CA ALA A 74 19.80 -11.70 4.84
C ALA A 74 19.31 -12.21 3.47
N PHE A 75 18.12 -12.81 3.41
CA PHE A 75 17.51 -13.25 2.16
C PHE A 75 17.19 -12.08 1.21
N GLU A 76 16.57 -11.01 1.72
CA GLU A 76 16.24 -9.81 0.96
C GLU A 76 17.49 -9.13 0.38
N GLN A 77 18.57 -9.07 1.15
CA GLN A 77 19.83 -8.49 0.70
C GLN A 77 20.46 -9.31 -0.43
N ALA A 78 20.42 -10.64 -0.33
CA ALA A 78 20.89 -11.54 -1.39
C ALA A 78 20.01 -11.44 -2.64
N LEU A 79 18.69 -11.44 -2.48
CA LEU A 79 17.72 -11.31 -3.56
C LEU A 79 17.89 -9.96 -4.27
N SER A 80 17.87 -8.84 -3.54
CA SER A 80 18.08 -7.49 -4.07
C SER A 80 19.39 -7.38 -4.87
N SER A 81 20.46 -7.98 -4.37
CA SER A 81 21.75 -8.03 -5.06
C SER A 81 21.65 -8.81 -6.38
N ALA A 82 20.99 -9.97 -6.38
CA ALA A 82 20.81 -10.79 -7.58
C ALA A 82 19.90 -10.13 -8.63
N LEU A 83 18.83 -9.45 -8.19
CA LEU A 83 17.89 -8.74 -9.09
C LEU A 83 18.56 -7.56 -9.82
N LYS A 84 19.58 -6.95 -9.22
CA LYS A 84 20.33 -5.82 -9.81
C LYS A 84 21.41 -6.26 -10.81
N GLN A 85 21.83 -7.52 -10.78
CA GLN A 85 22.87 -8.03 -11.67
C GLN A 85 22.32 -8.26 -13.09
N ALA A 86 23.21 -8.20 -14.09
CA ALA A 86 22.90 -8.67 -15.43
C ALA A 86 22.83 -10.20 -15.44
N GLY A 87 21.95 -10.76 -16.27
CA GLY A 87 21.73 -12.19 -16.40
C GLY A 87 20.28 -12.57 -16.17
N THR A 88 19.96 -13.85 -16.35
CA THR A 88 18.57 -14.34 -16.49
C THR A 88 17.62 -13.82 -15.41
N LEU A 89 18.01 -13.88 -14.13
CA LEU A 89 17.15 -13.43 -13.03
C LEU A 89 16.94 -11.90 -13.05
N GLY A 90 18.02 -11.11 -13.13
CA GLY A 90 17.90 -9.65 -13.13
C GLY A 90 17.18 -9.11 -14.37
N ASP A 91 17.43 -9.71 -15.54
CA ASP A 91 16.80 -9.33 -16.80
C ASP A 91 15.29 -9.59 -16.78
N THR A 92 14.89 -10.79 -16.33
CA THR A 92 13.47 -11.15 -16.19
C THR A 92 12.79 -10.34 -15.08
N ALA A 93 13.49 -10.07 -13.98
CA ALA A 93 13.00 -9.23 -12.91
C ALA A 93 12.71 -7.80 -13.37
N ARG A 94 13.60 -7.19 -14.17
CA ARG A 94 13.35 -5.85 -14.74
C ARG A 94 12.13 -5.83 -15.65
N GLY A 95 11.96 -6.86 -16.48
CA GLY A 95 10.75 -7.01 -17.30
C GLY A 95 9.48 -7.14 -16.45
N TYR A 96 9.53 -7.94 -15.39
CA TYR A 96 8.43 -8.11 -14.44
C TYR A 96 8.11 -6.81 -13.69
N GLN A 97 9.11 -6.12 -13.14
CA GLN A 97 8.94 -4.84 -12.45
C GLN A 97 8.41 -3.75 -13.38
N GLY A 98 8.87 -3.71 -14.64
CA GLY A 98 8.33 -2.83 -15.67
C GLY A 98 6.82 -3.05 -15.87
N ARG A 99 6.39 -4.31 -15.99
CA ARG A 99 4.98 -4.72 -16.04
C ARG A 99 4.19 -4.25 -14.82
N LEU A 100 4.72 -4.46 -13.61
CA LEU A 100 4.04 -4.02 -12.39
C LEU A 100 3.93 -2.49 -12.29
N SER A 101 4.91 -1.77 -12.83
CA SER A 101 4.87 -0.31 -12.88
C SER A 101 3.83 0.20 -13.90
N SER A 102 3.69 -0.46 -15.05
CA SER A 102 2.76 -0.03 -16.10
C SER A 102 1.32 -0.52 -15.90
N GLU A 103 1.17 -1.67 -15.23
CA GLU A 103 -0.12 -2.32 -14.98
C GLU A 103 -0.25 -2.69 -13.49
N PRO A 104 -0.27 -1.69 -12.59
CA PRO A 104 -0.25 -1.93 -11.14
C PRO A 104 -1.47 -2.70 -10.63
N GLN A 105 -2.57 -2.74 -11.39
CA GLN A 105 -3.73 -3.59 -11.09
C GLN A 105 -3.40 -5.10 -11.08
N ARG A 106 -2.29 -5.51 -11.71
CA ARG A 106 -1.87 -6.92 -11.80
C ARG A 106 -0.81 -7.31 -10.77
N SER A 107 -0.33 -6.37 -9.96
CA SER A 107 0.62 -6.68 -8.89
C SER A 107 -0.11 -7.28 -7.68
N CYS A 108 0.65 -7.89 -6.77
CA CYS A 108 0.11 -8.24 -5.46
C CYS A 108 -0.16 -6.95 -4.67
N HIS A 109 -1.41 -6.70 -4.30
CA HIS A 109 -1.83 -5.51 -3.56
C HIS A 109 -3.03 -5.79 -2.67
N PHE A 110 -3.29 -4.85 -1.77
CA PHE A 110 -4.53 -4.74 -1.00
C PHE A 110 -5.08 -3.33 -1.12
N GLY A 111 -6.39 -3.17 -0.88
CA GLY A 111 -7.10 -1.92 -1.07
C GLY A 111 -7.51 -1.24 0.24
N ILE A 112 -7.34 0.08 0.30
CA ILE A 112 -7.88 0.97 1.31
C ILE A 112 -8.98 1.80 0.67
N ARG A 113 -10.21 1.65 1.16
CA ARG A 113 -11.35 2.43 0.69
C ARG A 113 -11.57 3.66 1.55
N PHE A 114 -11.63 4.82 0.91
CA PHE A 114 -12.00 6.07 1.54
C PHE A 114 -13.52 6.24 1.58
N SER A 115 -14.02 6.72 2.72
CA SER A 115 -15.43 7.08 2.89
C SER A 115 -15.78 8.45 2.30
N ARG A 116 -14.77 9.33 2.11
CA ARG A 116 -14.95 10.70 1.60
C ARG A 116 -14.01 11.01 0.45
N TYR A 117 -14.56 11.60 -0.62
CA TYR A 117 -13.79 11.94 -1.83
C TYR A 117 -12.71 13.00 -1.58
N ASN A 118 -12.98 14.01 -0.75
CA ASN A 118 -12.01 15.06 -0.43
C ASN A 118 -10.79 14.51 0.33
N ALA A 119 -10.99 13.56 1.23
CA ALA A 119 -9.92 12.88 1.95
C ALA A 119 -9.07 12.04 0.97
N TYR A 120 -9.72 11.33 0.05
CA TYR A 120 -9.04 10.60 -1.02
C TYR A 120 -8.14 11.51 -1.88
N GLU A 121 -8.68 12.61 -2.42
CA GLU A 121 -7.91 13.54 -3.26
C GLU A 121 -6.78 14.24 -2.47
N ALA A 122 -7.02 14.61 -1.21
CA ALA A 122 -6.00 15.20 -0.35
C ALA A 122 -4.85 14.23 -0.07
N THR A 123 -5.16 12.94 0.14
CA THR A 123 -4.16 11.88 0.27
C THR A 123 -3.32 11.73 -1.01
N LEU A 124 -3.96 11.70 -2.18
CA LEU A 124 -3.23 11.65 -3.46
C LEU A 124 -2.34 12.87 -3.67
N ALA A 125 -2.80 14.06 -3.30
CA ALA A 125 -2.01 15.28 -3.41
C ALA A 125 -0.74 15.24 -2.54
N LYS A 126 -0.83 14.71 -1.31
CA LYS A 126 0.33 14.50 -0.43
C LYS A 126 1.32 13.50 -1.03
N ILE A 127 0.82 12.38 -1.53
CA ILE A 127 1.68 11.33 -2.13
C ILE A 127 2.44 11.86 -3.35
N ARG A 128 1.80 12.67 -4.21
CA ARG A 128 2.46 13.28 -5.37
C ARG A 128 3.62 14.21 -4.99
N ARG A 129 3.61 14.75 -3.77
CA ARG A 129 4.59 15.72 -3.27
C ARG A 129 5.63 15.12 -2.33
N VAL A 130 5.61 13.80 -2.12
CA VAL A 130 6.46 13.16 -1.11
C VAL A 130 7.95 13.35 -1.39
N ASP A 131 8.34 13.39 -2.67
CA ASP A 131 9.73 13.59 -3.10
C ASP A 131 10.26 14.98 -2.73
N GLU A 132 9.40 16.00 -2.71
CA GLU A 132 9.74 17.36 -2.29
C GLU A 132 9.64 17.55 -0.77
N ASP A 133 8.62 16.96 -0.15
CA ASP A 133 8.25 17.24 1.24
C ASP A 133 8.97 16.32 2.26
N ASP A 134 9.43 15.13 1.87
CA ASP A 134 10.18 14.19 2.73
C ASP A 134 11.39 13.56 1.98
N PRO A 135 12.59 14.13 2.13
CA PRO A 135 13.79 13.63 1.46
C PRO A 135 14.15 12.16 1.76
N GLN A 136 13.72 11.61 2.90
CA GLN A 136 13.98 10.21 3.24
C GLN A 136 13.04 9.24 2.52
N LEU A 137 11.89 9.72 2.02
CA LEU A 137 10.94 8.94 1.23
C LEU A 137 11.05 9.19 -0.28
N LYS A 138 11.96 10.07 -0.72
CA LYS A 138 12.16 10.39 -2.13
C LYS A 138 12.42 9.14 -2.98
N GLY A 139 11.55 8.88 -3.95
CA GLY A 139 11.59 7.69 -4.81
C GLY A 139 11.21 6.36 -4.13
N ARG A 140 10.99 6.36 -2.81
CA ARG A 140 10.57 5.20 -2.00
C ARG A 140 9.04 5.06 -1.95
N VAL A 141 8.31 6.11 -2.33
CA VAL A 141 6.85 6.11 -2.45
C VAL A 141 6.48 6.81 -3.76
N THR A 142 5.69 6.16 -4.61
CA THR A 142 5.30 6.70 -5.92
C THR A 142 3.85 6.40 -6.24
N LEU A 143 3.16 7.32 -6.90
CA LEU A 143 1.83 7.10 -7.44
C LEU A 143 1.96 6.47 -8.84
N SER A 144 1.80 5.15 -8.93
CA SER A 144 1.94 4.40 -10.20
C SER A 144 0.82 4.71 -11.20
N GLY A 145 -0.37 5.10 -10.73
CA GLY A 145 -1.46 5.49 -11.60
C GLY A 145 -2.74 5.83 -10.84
N VAL A 146 -3.63 6.58 -11.50
CA VAL A 146 -5.00 6.84 -11.04
C VAL A 146 -5.93 6.51 -12.20
N PHE A 147 -6.82 5.56 -11.99
CA PHE A 147 -7.73 5.02 -12.99
C PHE A 147 -9.16 5.38 -12.61
N ARG A 148 -9.74 6.34 -13.33
CA ARG A 148 -11.16 6.69 -13.21
C ARG A 148 -12.01 5.82 -14.13
N PRO A 149 -13.29 5.58 -13.82
CA PRO A 149 -14.20 4.90 -14.72
C PRO A 149 -14.17 5.48 -16.14
N GLY A 150 -13.80 4.66 -17.12
CA GLY A 150 -13.67 5.05 -18.53
C GLY A 150 -12.25 5.42 -18.98
N ASP A 151 -11.31 5.62 -18.06
CA ASP A 151 -9.91 5.84 -18.42
C ASP A 151 -9.30 4.58 -19.05
N PRO A 152 -8.32 4.71 -19.97
CA PRO A 152 -7.54 3.57 -20.43
C PRO A 152 -6.93 2.78 -19.26
N GLY A 153 -7.16 1.46 -19.23
CA GLY A 153 -6.68 0.58 -18.15
C GLY A 153 -7.57 0.53 -16.91
N ALA A 154 -8.66 1.30 -16.83
CA ALA A 154 -9.63 1.17 -15.74
C ALA A 154 -10.43 -0.14 -15.88
N TYR A 155 -10.45 -0.95 -14.83
CA TYR A 155 -11.23 -2.19 -14.79
C TYR A 155 -12.62 -2.02 -14.18
N SER A 156 -12.81 -0.99 -13.35
CA SER A 156 -14.07 -0.75 -12.67
C SER A 156 -14.83 0.43 -13.28
N LYS A 157 -16.16 0.29 -13.31
CA LYS A 157 -17.09 1.38 -13.67
C LYS A 157 -17.67 2.11 -12.47
N ILE A 158 -17.41 1.60 -11.26
CA ILE A 158 -18.10 2.04 -10.03
C ILE A 158 -17.15 2.65 -8.98
N MET A 159 -15.85 2.73 -9.27
CA MET A 159 -14.86 3.29 -8.34
C MET A 159 -13.69 3.89 -9.09
N ILE A 160 -13.02 4.85 -8.45
CA ILE A 160 -11.69 5.34 -8.84
C ILE A 160 -10.65 4.53 -8.08
N GLN A 161 -9.61 4.06 -8.76
CA GLN A 161 -8.54 3.24 -8.21
C GLN A 161 -7.21 3.96 -8.40
N ALA A 162 -6.51 4.28 -7.32
CA ALA A 162 -5.16 4.83 -7.37
C ALA A 162 -4.18 3.81 -6.79
N PHE A 163 -3.04 3.59 -7.44
CA PHE A 163 -2.04 2.62 -7.01
C PHE A 163 -0.79 3.34 -6.51
N VAL A 164 -0.44 3.08 -5.26
CA VAL A 164 0.75 3.63 -4.61
C VAL A 164 1.77 2.51 -4.48
N ARG A 165 2.96 2.68 -5.05
CA ARG A 165 4.09 1.77 -4.87
C ARG A 165 4.98 2.27 -3.75
N THR A 166 5.40 1.37 -2.87
CA THR A 166 6.46 1.63 -1.88
C THR A 166 7.40 0.44 -1.72
N ASP A 167 8.63 0.68 -1.30
CA ASP A 167 9.60 -0.34 -0.85
C ASP A 167 10.00 -0.14 0.63
N VAL A 168 9.19 0.60 1.40
CA VAL A 168 9.39 0.79 2.84
C VAL A 168 8.62 -0.26 3.65
N ILE A 169 7.42 -0.59 3.19
CA ILE A 169 6.55 -1.60 3.80
C ILE A 169 6.07 -2.60 2.75
N ALA A 170 5.97 -3.88 3.11
CA ALA A 170 5.43 -4.91 2.23
C ALA A 170 4.76 -6.07 2.99
N SER A 171 3.75 -6.69 2.38
CA SER A 171 3.19 -7.96 2.87
C SER A 171 3.93 -9.08 2.15
N GLY A 172 5.04 -9.51 2.75
CA GLY A 172 5.98 -10.45 2.15
C GLY A 172 7.35 -9.81 1.92
N MET A 173 7.76 -9.65 0.65
CA MET A 173 9.13 -9.28 0.29
C MET A 173 9.31 -7.77 0.03
N LEU A 174 10.27 -7.16 0.71
CA LEU A 174 10.65 -5.75 0.51
C LEU A 174 11.35 -5.52 -0.84
N SER A 175 12.15 -6.49 -1.32
CA SER A 175 12.96 -6.34 -2.55
C SER A 175 12.14 -6.11 -3.82
N LEU A 176 10.86 -6.47 -3.82
CA LEU A 176 9.94 -6.24 -4.95
C LEU A 176 9.01 -5.04 -4.71
N GLY A 177 9.00 -4.50 -3.50
CA GLY A 177 8.06 -3.49 -3.06
C GLY A 177 6.63 -3.99 -2.92
N GLN A 178 5.74 -3.06 -2.59
CA GLN A 178 4.32 -3.27 -2.37
C GLN A 178 3.53 -2.23 -3.15
N HIS A 179 2.51 -2.66 -3.86
CA HIS A 179 1.44 -1.78 -4.30
C HIS A 179 0.31 -1.78 -3.28
N ILE A 180 -0.22 -0.59 -3.00
CA ILE A 180 -1.38 -0.37 -2.14
C ILE A 180 -2.39 0.42 -2.97
N GLU A 181 -3.60 -0.11 -3.06
CA GLU A 181 -4.66 0.52 -3.83
C GLU A 181 -5.48 1.45 -2.93
N LEU A 182 -5.60 2.72 -3.31
CA LEU A 182 -6.51 3.67 -2.69
C LEU A 182 -7.76 3.77 -3.54
N GLN A 183 -8.92 3.51 -2.93
CA GLN A 183 -10.19 3.43 -3.62
C GLN A 183 -11.16 4.50 -3.14
N TRP A 184 -11.88 5.08 -4.10
CA TRP A 184 -13.11 5.81 -3.82
C TRP A 184 -14.25 5.23 -4.64
N GLN A 185 -15.29 4.73 -3.97
CA GLN A 185 -16.49 4.22 -4.63
C GLN A 185 -17.39 5.39 -5.04
N LEU A 186 -17.84 5.39 -6.29
CA LEU A 186 -18.83 6.34 -6.79
C LEU A 186 -20.13 6.22 -5.95
N PRO A 187 -20.83 7.34 -5.67
CA PRO A 187 -22.17 7.28 -5.11
C PRO A 187 -23.07 6.42 -5.99
N ARG A 188 -23.89 5.56 -5.39
CA ARG A 188 -24.92 4.84 -6.14
C ARG A 188 -25.92 5.88 -6.65
N VAL A 189 -26.19 5.87 -7.96
CA VAL A 189 -27.25 6.67 -8.61
C VAL A 189 -28.59 5.98 -8.40
#